data_AF-A0A1V6F4P0-F1
#
_entry.id   AF-A0A1V6F4P0-F1
#
_cell.length_a   1.000
_cell.length_b   1.000
_cell.length_c   1.000
_cell.angle_alpha   90.00
_cell.angle_beta   90.00
_cell.angle_gamma   90.00
#
_symmetry.space_group_name_H-M   'P 1'
#
loop_
_entity.id
_entity.type
_entity.pdbx_description
1 polymer ?
#
loop_
_entity_poly.entity_id
_entity_poly.type
_entity_poly.pdbx_seq_one_letter_code
_entity_poly.pdbx_strand_id
1 'polypeptide(L)'
;MSGIQAQHDSAIPDLLNQLQARKAQLTASENGRNALQMLSRDVEESIKKAREEERWRKISALCRVYMTLHPDNPRFERTREYADLMLKRPVLTVTGFMELDNELYVFIDLFDPTDGKTTAYRVREGEEFHTNMRLVKIIGNQYSIEVEYLPLNYSWECVGPKKRDVLGPNIKKET
;
A
#
# COMPACT_ATOMS: atom_id res chain seq x y z
N MET A 1 12.05 -17.95 3.52
CA MET A 1 11.04 -16.87 3.55
C MET A 1 11.71 -15.64 2.96
N SER A 2 11.56 -15.40 1.67
CA SER A 2 12.13 -14.22 1.00
C SER A 2 11.27 -13.02 1.37
N GLY A 3 11.74 -12.20 2.32
CA GLY A 3 11.11 -10.93 2.62
C GLY A 3 11.04 -10.08 1.35
N ILE A 4 9.86 -9.56 1.03
CA ILE A 4 9.68 -8.58 -0.04
C ILE A 4 10.39 -7.32 0.45
N GLN A 5 11.65 -7.13 0.02
CA GLN A 5 12.35 -5.88 0.28
C GLN A 5 11.56 -4.76 -0.38
N ALA A 6 11.16 -3.76 0.41
CA ALA A 6 10.64 -2.52 -0.13
C ALA A 6 11.75 -1.91 -1.01
N GLN A 7 11.59 -2.00 -2.33
CA GLN A 7 12.48 -1.30 -3.27
C GLN A 7 12.42 0.18 -2.92
N HIS A 8 13.50 0.68 -2.30
CA HIS A 8 13.74 2.10 -2.14
C HIS A 8 13.81 2.69 -3.54
N ASP A 9 12.93 3.64 -3.82
CA ASP A 9 12.79 4.37 -5.07
C ASP A 9 13.97 5.36 -5.31
N SER A 10 15.21 4.94 -5.04
CA SER A 10 16.41 5.78 -5.09
C SER A 10 16.68 6.38 -6.47
N ALA A 11 16.19 5.74 -7.54
CA ALA A 11 16.33 6.21 -8.91
C ALA A 11 15.27 7.24 -9.35
N ILE A 12 14.16 7.40 -8.60
CA ILE A 12 13.07 8.30 -9.01
C ILE A 12 13.53 9.77 -9.08
N PRO A 13 14.26 10.32 -8.08
CA PRO A 13 14.72 11.70 -8.13
C PRO A 13 15.59 12.00 -9.36
N ASP A 14 16.52 11.11 -9.70
CA ASP A 14 17.41 11.27 -10.85
C ASP A 14 16.64 11.25 -12.17
N LEU A 15 15.67 10.35 -12.31
CA LEU A 15 14.81 10.29 -13.49
C LEU A 15 13.95 11.55 -13.64
N LEU A 16 13.44 12.11 -12.54
CA LEU A 16 12.67 13.37 -12.57
C LEU A 16 13.55 14.56 -12.94
N ASN A 17 14.79 14.62 -12.43
CA ASN A 17 15.77 15.64 -12.80
C ASN A 17 16.10 15.57 -14.31
N GLN A 18 16.31 14.36 -14.84
CA GLN A 18 16.54 14.14 -16.27
C GLN A 18 15.32 14.59 -17.11
N LEU A 19 14.10 14.27 -16.65
CA LEU A 19 12.87 14.71 -17.30
C LEU A 19 12.77 16.25 -17.33
N GLN A 20 13.07 16.92 -16.23
CA GLN A 20 13.06 18.38 -16.14
C GLN A 20 14.07 19.01 -17.11
N ALA A 21 15.29 18.46 -17.19
CA ALA A 21 16.31 18.92 -18.13
C ALA A 21 15.87 18.74 -19.60
N ARG A 22 15.26 17.60 -19.93
CA ARG A 22 14.72 17.33 -21.28
C ARG A 22 13.55 18.24 -21.63
N LYS A 23 12.64 18.49 -20.67
CA LYS A 23 11.55 19.45 -20.82
C LYS A 23 12.08 20.83 -21.20
N ALA A 24 13.09 21.33 -20.49
CA ALA A 24 13.69 22.64 -20.79
C ALA A 24 14.21 22.73 -22.23
N GLN A 25 14.86 21.68 -22.73
CA GLN A 25 15.34 21.60 -24.12
C GLN A 25 14.19 21.61 -25.14
N LEU A 26 13.12 20.85 -24.90
CA LEU A 26 11.99 20.72 -25.82
C LEU A 26 11.12 21.97 -25.90
N THR A 27 11.06 22.77 -24.83
CA THR A 27 10.22 23.98 -24.78
C THR A 27 10.66 25.06 -25.77
N ALA A 28 11.90 24.99 -26.27
CA ALA A 28 12.46 25.94 -27.23
C ALA A 28 11.87 25.82 -28.65
N SER A 29 11.26 24.69 -29.01
CA SER A 29 10.69 24.46 -30.34
C SER A 29 9.17 24.26 -30.29
N GLU A 30 8.47 24.64 -31.35
CA GLU A 30 7.02 24.42 -31.48
C GLU A 30 6.67 22.93 -31.44
N ASN A 31 7.40 22.10 -32.20
CA ASN A 31 7.23 20.65 -32.18
C ASN A 31 7.48 20.05 -30.80
N GLY A 32 8.47 20.56 -30.06
CA GLY A 32 8.74 20.12 -28.69
C GLY A 32 7.62 20.50 -27.72
N ARG A 33 7.03 21.69 -27.86
CA ARG A 33 5.84 22.09 -27.08
C ARG A 33 4.65 21.18 -27.37
N ASN A 34 4.39 20.86 -28.64
CA ASN A 34 3.33 19.94 -29.04
C ASN A 34 3.57 18.53 -28.48
N ALA A 35 4.80 18.02 -28.55
CA ALA A 35 5.17 16.72 -27.99
C ALA A 35 4.98 16.67 -26.46
N LEU A 36 5.36 17.73 -25.74
CA LEU A 36 5.13 17.84 -24.30
C LEU A 36 3.64 17.85 -23.95
N GLN A 37 2.81 18.49 -24.79
CA GLN A 37 1.35 18.47 -24.61
C GLN A 37 0.76 17.08 -24.81
N MET A 38 1.22 16.33 -25.82
CA MET A 38 0.81 14.94 -26.05
C MET A 38 1.22 14.05 -24.87
N LEU A 39 2.49 14.11 -24.45
CA LEU A 39 2.98 13.37 -23.29
C LEU A 39 2.17 13.66 -22.02
N SER A 40 1.80 14.93 -21.82
CA SER A 40 0.98 15.31 -20.67
C SER A 40 -0.37 14.61 -20.67
N ARG A 41 -1.02 14.49 -21.82
CA ARG A 41 -2.30 13.77 -21.97
C ARG A 41 -2.13 12.27 -21.70
N ASP A 42 -1.05 11.67 -22.22
CA ASP A 42 -0.75 10.26 -22.00
C ASP A 42 -0.49 9.95 -20.51
N VAL A 43 0.18 10.85 -19.80
CA VAL A 43 0.40 10.76 -18.35
C VAL A 43 -0.94 10.85 -17.60
N GLU A 44 -1.81 11.80 -17.95
CA GLU A 44 -3.15 11.91 -17.34
C GLU A 44 -3.99 10.65 -17.54
N GLU A 45 -4.01 10.10 -18.75
CA GLU A 45 -4.72 8.85 -19.05
C GLU A 45 -4.12 7.67 -18.28
N SER A 46 -2.79 7.61 -18.17
CA SER A 46 -2.09 6.58 -17.41
C SER A 46 -2.38 6.67 -15.91
N ILE A 47 -2.50 7.88 -15.35
CA ILE A 47 -2.93 8.08 -13.96
C ILE A 47 -4.34 7.52 -13.76
N LYS A 48 -5.26 7.83 -14.68
CA LYS A 48 -6.63 7.31 -14.61
C LYS A 48 -6.66 5.79 -14.59
N LYS A 49 -6.01 5.13 -15.55
CA LYS A 49 -5.92 3.66 -15.62
C LYS A 49 -5.27 3.05 -14.39
N ALA A 50 -4.16 3.66 -13.91
CA ALA A 50 -3.47 3.16 -12.72
C ALA A 50 -4.33 3.26 -11.45
N ARG A 51 -5.22 4.26 -11.36
CA ARG A 51 -6.20 4.39 -10.26
C ARG A 51 -7.28 3.32 -10.32
N GLU A 52 -7.80 3.02 -11.51
CA GLU A 52 -8.78 1.94 -11.70
C GLU A 52 -8.23 0.57 -11.26
N GLU A 53 -6.92 0.37 -11.45
CA GLU A 53 -6.21 -0.86 -11.07
C GLU A 53 -5.52 -0.79 -9.70
N GLU A 54 -5.72 0.29 -8.93
CA GLU A 54 -5.09 0.53 -7.62
C GLU A 54 -3.55 0.34 -7.61
N ARG A 55 -2.87 0.66 -8.71
CA ARG A 55 -1.40 0.55 -8.81
C ARG A 55 -0.71 1.74 -8.14
N TRP A 56 -0.72 1.79 -6.81
CA TRP A 56 -0.24 2.93 -6.00
C TRP A 56 1.17 3.42 -6.36
N ARG A 57 2.13 2.51 -6.59
CA ARG A 57 3.49 2.91 -7.02
C ARG A 57 3.49 3.63 -8.36
N LYS A 58 2.71 3.14 -9.32
CA LYS A 58 2.57 3.74 -10.65
C LYS A 58 1.84 5.09 -10.57
N ILE A 59 0.79 5.19 -9.76
CA ILE A 59 0.06 6.44 -9.53
C ILE A 59 1.02 7.50 -8.96
N SER A 60 1.73 7.15 -7.90
CA SER A 60 2.69 8.02 -7.21
C SER A 60 3.78 8.52 -8.17
N ALA A 61 4.38 7.63 -8.96
CA ALA A 61 5.38 8.00 -9.97
C ALA A 61 4.82 8.92 -11.08
N LEU A 62 3.66 8.57 -11.67
CA LEU A 62 3.05 9.36 -12.74
C LEU A 62 2.61 10.75 -12.28
N CYS A 63 2.15 10.89 -11.03
CA CYS A 63 1.82 12.20 -10.46
C CYS A 63 3.08 13.09 -10.37
N ARG A 64 4.24 12.54 -9.94
CA ARG A 64 5.50 13.30 -9.93
C ARG A 64 5.97 13.70 -11.34
N VAL A 65 5.80 12.80 -12.32
CA VAL A 65 6.06 13.12 -13.73
C VAL A 65 5.18 14.27 -14.20
N TYR A 66 3.87 14.21 -13.92
CA TYR A 66 2.94 15.28 -14.29
C TYR A 66 3.32 16.62 -13.66
N MET A 67 3.62 16.64 -12.37
CA MET A 67 4.04 17.84 -11.65
C MET A 67 5.37 18.39 -12.18
N THR A 68 6.26 17.54 -12.70
CA THR A 68 7.49 18.00 -13.39
C THR A 68 7.16 18.67 -14.72
N LEU A 69 6.18 18.13 -15.47
CA LEU A 69 5.69 18.73 -16.71
C LEU A 69 4.90 20.03 -16.47
N HIS A 70 4.17 20.12 -15.37
CA HIS A 70 3.30 21.25 -15.00
C HIS A 70 3.53 21.68 -13.54
N PRO A 71 4.65 22.36 -13.22
CA PRO A 71 5.04 22.68 -11.84
C PRO A 71 4.05 23.59 -11.12
N ASP A 72 3.39 24.48 -11.85
CA ASP A 72 2.41 25.43 -11.29
C ASP A 72 1.00 24.83 -11.19
N ASN A 73 0.83 23.54 -11.51
CA ASN A 73 -0.47 22.87 -11.53
C ASN A 73 -0.56 21.80 -10.42
N PRO A 74 -1.32 22.06 -9.33
CA PRO A 74 -1.44 21.14 -8.20
C PRO A 74 -2.44 19.98 -8.44
N ARG A 75 -2.98 19.82 -9.66
CA ARG A 75 -4.08 18.89 -9.99
C ARG A 75 -3.94 17.48 -9.40
N PHE A 76 -2.73 16.93 -9.34
CA PHE A 76 -2.48 15.58 -8.83
C PHE A 76 -1.72 15.51 -7.50
N GLU A 77 -1.57 16.62 -6.79
CA GLU A 77 -0.83 16.65 -5.52
C GLU A 77 -1.48 15.77 -4.46
N ARG A 78 -2.79 15.92 -4.22
CA ARG A 78 -3.54 15.08 -3.28
C ARG A 78 -3.52 13.60 -3.69
N THR A 79 -3.58 13.32 -4.99
CA THR A 79 -3.53 11.95 -5.52
C THR A 79 -2.16 11.32 -5.26
N ARG A 80 -1.07 12.08 -5.42
CA ARG A 80 0.29 11.66 -5.07
C ARG A 80 0.38 11.36 -3.58
N GLU A 81 -0.07 12.27 -2.72
CA GLU A 81 -0.01 12.10 -1.26
C GLU A 81 -0.78 10.86 -0.79
N TYR A 82 -1.98 10.66 -1.33
CA TYR A 82 -2.76 9.47 -1.05
C TYR A 82 -2.03 8.19 -1.48
N ALA A 83 -1.47 8.18 -2.70
CA ALA A 83 -0.70 7.04 -3.19
C ALA A 83 0.57 6.79 -2.37
N ASP A 84 1.26 7.83 -1.93
CA ASP A 84 2.44 7.74 -1.06
C ASP A 84 2.11 7.14 0.31
N LEU A 85 0.94 7.48 0.87
CA LEU A 85 0.45 6.87 2.11
C LEU A 85 0.06 5.41 1.89
N MET A 86 -0.61 5.08 0.78
CA MET A 86 -0.94 3.69 0.44
C MET A 86 0.29 2.80 0.24
N LEU A 87 1.39 3.35 -0.30
CA LEU A 87 2.66 2.63 -0.40
C LEU A 87 3.28 2.28 0.97
N LYS A 88 2.97 3.07 1.99
CA LYS A 88 3.41 2.86 3.38
C LYS A 88 2.45 2.00 4.19
N ARG A 89 1.30 1.62 3.62
CA ARG A 89 0.30 0.81 4.32
C ARG A 89 0.90 -0.55 4.70
N PRO A 90 0.88 -0.94 5.98
CA PRO A 90 1.36 -2.25 6.40
C PRO A 90 0.60 -3.39 5.73
N VAL A 91 1.29 -4.52 5.56
CA VAL A 91 0.69 -5.76 5.08
C VAL A 91 0.44 -6.67 6.29
N LEU A 92 -0.79 -7.16 6.43
CA LEU A 92 -1.19 -7.98 7.57
C LEU A 92 -1.40 -9.42 7.17
N THR A 93 -1.04 -10.33 8.07
CA THR A 93 -1.43 -11.74 8.04
C THR A 93 -2.02 -12.11 9.38
N VAL A 94 -3.28 -12.56 9.40
CA VAL A 94 -3.91 -13.08 10.61
C VAL A 94 -3.38 -14.49 10.85
N THR A 95 -2.77 -14.71 12.00
CA THR A 95 -2.13 -16.00 12.35
C THR A 95 -2.99 -16.86 13.25
N GLY A 96 -3.96 -16.28 13.97
CA GLY A 96 -4.87 -17.03 14.82
C GLY A 96 -5.85 -16.17 15.60
N PHE A 97 -6.78 -16.85 16.26
CA PHE A 97 -7.75 -16.28 17.20
C PHE A 97 -7.67 -17.07 18.51
N MET A 98 -7.84 -16.41 19.64
CA MET A 98 -7.85 -17.06 20.95
C MET A 98 -8.79 -16.32 21.88
N GLU A 99 -9.64 -17.07 22.58
CA GLU A 99 -10.46 -16.55 23.64
C GLU A 99 -9.72 -16.70 24.98
N LEU A 100 -9.58 -15.59 25.71
CA LEU A 100 -8.97 -15.55 27.03
C LEU A 100 -9.82 -14.64 27.91
N ASP A 101 -10.20 -15.13 29.09
CA ASP A 101 -11.00 -14.36 30.06
C ASP A 101 -12.26 -13.70 29.46
N ASN A 102 -12.96 -14.44 28.60
CA ASN A 102 -14.18 -13.98 27.92
C ASN A 102 -13.95 -12.83 26.89
N GLU A 103 -12.69 -12.54 26.55
CA GLU A 103 -12.30 -11.63 25.47
C GLU A 103 -11.66 -12.40 24.30
N LEU A 104 -11.99 -12.00 23.07
CA LEU A 104 -11.44 -12.59 21.86
C LEU A 104 -10.25 -11.78 21.35
N TYR A 105 -9.08 -12.40 21.36
CA TYR A 105 -7.83 -11.84 20.84
C TYR A 105 -7.55 -12.36 19.43
N VAL A 106 -6.99 -11.48 18.60
CA VAL A 106 -6.51 -11.77 17.25
C VAL A 106 -4.98 -11.67 17.25
N PHE A 107 -4.32 -12.68 16.70
CA PHE A 107 -2.89 -12.65 16.45
C PHE A 107 -2.61 -12.24 15.01
N ILE A 108 -1.77 -11.22 14.84
CA ILE A 108 -1.49 -10.60 13.55
C ILE A 108 0.02 -10.47 13.38
N ASP A 109 0.55 -11.00 12.28
CA ASP A 109 1.88 -10.64 11.79
C ASP A 109 1.73 -9.44 10.86
N LEU A 110 2.32 -8.32 11.24
CA LEU A 110 2.30 -7.07 10.48
C LEU A 110 3.68 -6.85 9.87
N PHE A 111 3.75 -6.71 8.54
CA PHE A 111 4.93 -6.24 7.81
C PHE A 111 4.82 -4.74 7.51
N ASP A 112 5.78 -3.95 8.00
CA ASP A 112 5.90 -2.52 7.73
C ASP A 112 6.81 -2.29 6.51
N PRO A 113 6.29 -1.76 5.38
CA PRO A 113 7.09 -1.50 4.20
C PRO A 113 8.11 -0.35 4.37
N THR A 114 7.98 0.47 5.42
CA THR A 114 8.88 1.62 5.65
C THR A 114 10.22 1.23 6.24
N ASP A 115 10.25 0.22 7.13
CA ASP A 115 11.49 -0.30 7.73
C ASP A 115 11.78 -1.75 7.34
N GLY A 116 10.85 -2.42 6.66
CA GLY A 116 10.98 -3.78 6.16
C GLY A 116 10.89 -4.85 7.25
N LYS A 117 10.38 -4.53 8.45
CA LYS A 117 10.27 -5.47 9.56
C LYS A 117 8.88 -6.08 9.67
N THR A 118 8.85 -7.31 10.20
CA THR A 118 7.62 -7.98 10.61
C THR A 118 7.53 -8.00 12.13
N THR A 119 6.40 -7.55 12.67
CA THR A 119 6.13 -7.52 14.11
C THR A 119 4.83 -8.28 14.39
N ALA A 120 4.86 -9.15 15.40
CA ALA A 120 3.69 -9.88 15.86
C ALA A 120 2.90 -9.04 16.87
N TYR A 121 1.58 -8.97 16.66
CA TYR A 121 0.64 -8.25 17.52
C TYR A 121 -0.42 -9.21 18.06
N ARG A 122 -0.87 -8.94 19.28
CA ARG A 122 -2.04 -9.55 19.90
C ARG A 122 -3.00 -8.41 20.24
N VAL A 123 -4.13 -8.35 19.54
CA VAL A 123 -5.05 -7.21 19.59
C VAL A 123 -6.49 -7.67 19.79
N ARG A 124 -7.30 -6.84 20.45
CA ARG A 124 -8.75 -7.05 20.59
C ARG A 124 -9.55 -6.06 19.74
N GLU A 125 -10.84 -6.34 19.56
CA GLU A 125 -11.74 -5.45 18.83
C GLU A 125 -11.72 -4.02 19.41
N GLY A 126 -11.62 -3.03 18.53
CA GLY A 126 -11.51 -1.61 18.86
C GLY A 126 -10.10 -1.14 19.23
N GLU A 127 -9.11 -2.03 19.35
CA GLU A 127 -7.75 -1.68 19.76
C GLU A 127 -6.93 -1.08 18.61
N GLU A 128 -6.22 0.01 18.91
CA GLU A 128 -5.19 0.60 18.04
C GLU A 128 -3.84 -0.07 18.29
N PHE A 129 -3.11 -0.36 17.22
CA PHE A 129 -1.80 -1.02 17.28
C PHE A 129 -0.87 -0.46 16.21
N HIS A 130 0.44 -0.73 16.34
CA HIS A 130 1.47 -0.27 15.41
C HIS A 130 1.46 1.25 15.14
N THR A 131 0.86 2.05 16.04
CA THR A 131 0.68 3.52 15.97
C THR A 131 -0.28 4.03 14.88
N ASN A 132 -0.47 3.29 13.78
CA ASN A 132 -1.24 3.75 12.61
C ASN A 132 -2.31 2.74 12.15
N MET A 133 -2.56 1.68 12.92
CA MET A 133 -3.54 0.63 12.63
C MET A 133 -4.59 0.52 13.73
N ARG A 134 -5.80 0.08 13.35
CA ARG A 134 -6.88 -0.27 14.29
C ARG A 134 -7.56 -1.57 13.88
N LEU A 135 -7.84 -2.44 14.85
CA LEU A 135 -8.73 -3.59 14.66
C LEU A 135 -10.17 -3.09 14.84
N VAL A 136 -10.94 -3.03 13.75
CA VAL A 136 -12.31 -2.47 13.77
C VAL A 136 -13.29 -3.48 14.33
N LYS A 137 -13.33 -4.69 13.75
CA LYS A 137 -14.21 -5.77 14.19
C LYS A 137 -13.78 -7.14 13.74
N ILE A 138 -14.23 -8.17 14.45
CA ILE A 138 -14.07 -9.57 14.06
C ILE A 138 -15.33 -10.03 13.31
N ILE A 139 -15.15 -10.65 12.14
CA ILE A 139 -16.24 -11.01 11.23
C ILE A 139 -16.39 -12.53 11.14
N GLY A 140 -17.64 -12.99 11.10
CA GLY A 140 -17.99 -14.36 10.69
C GLY A 140 -17.49 -15.45 11.63
N ASN A 141 -17.55 -15.23 12.95
CA ASN A 141 -17.11 -16.19 13.97
C ASN A 141 -15.64 -16.62 13.76
N GLN A 142 -14.72 -15.65 13.82
CA GLN A 142 -13.27 -15.87 13.63
C GLN A 142 -12.88 -16.26 12.20
N TYR A 143 -13.67 -15.84 11.20
CA TYR A 143 -13.35 -16.09 9.80
C TYR A 143 -12.44 -15.01 9.20
N SER A 144 -12.72 -13.74 9.50
CA SER A 144 -11.95 -12.60 9.03
C SER A 144 -11.97 -11.48 10.06
N ILE A 145 -11.13 -10.47 9.86
CA ILE A 145 -11.14 -9.23 10.63
C ILE A 145 -11.27 -8.05 9.67
N GLU A 146 -11.91 -6.99 10.13
CA GLU A 146 -11.82 -5.68 9.50
C GLU A 146 -10.76 -4.85 10.23
N VAL A 147 -9.82 -4.33 9.47
CA VAL A 147 -8.74 -3.47 9.96
C VAL A 147 -8.79 -2.13 9.26
N GLU A 148 -8.27 -1.12 9.93
CA GLU A 148 -8.21 0.24 9.40
C GLU A 148 -6.80 0.80 9.46
N TYR A 149 -6.40 1.45 8.37
CA TYR A 149 -5.21 2.28 8.28
C TYR A 149 -5.58 3.73 8.57
N LEU A 150 -5.23 4.19 9.78
CA LEU A 150 -5.64 5.47 10.34
C LEU A 150 -5.25 6.70 9.49
N PRO A 151 -4.05 6.77 8.85
CA PRO A 151 -3.67 7.92 8.04
C PRO A 151 -4.60 8.23 6.87
N LEU A 152 -5.37 7.25 6.41
CA LEU A 152 -6.29 7.40 5.28
C LEU A 152 -7.76 7.10 5.62
N ASN A 153 -8.07 6.74 6.88
CA ASN A 153 -9.36 6.16 7.27
C ASN A 153 -9.79 5.04 6.30
N TYR A 154 -8.83 4.21 5.88
CA TYR A 154 -9.04 3.18 4.88
C TYR A 154 -9.15 1.82 5.57
N SER A 155 -10.31 1.17 5.41
CA SER A 155 -10.58 -0.14 6.00
C SER A 155 -10.63 -1.25 4.95
N TRP A 156 -10.19 -2.44 5.34
CA TRP A 156 -10.31 -3.64 4.50
C TRP A 156 -10.42 -4.91 5.35
N GLU A 157 -10.89 -5.98 4.71
CA GLU A 157 -11.00 -7.29 5.33
C GLU A 157 -9.71 -8.10 5.15
N CYS A 158 -9.21 -8.65 6.25
CA CYS A 158 -8.14 -9.64 6.27
C CYS A 158 -8.74 -11.00 6.64
N VAL A 159 -8.63 -11.97 5.73
CA VAL A 159 -9.09 -13.34 5.98
C VAL A 159 -8.20 -13.97 7.05
N GLY A 160 -8.85 -14.60 8.04
CA GLY A 160 -8.22 -15.40 9.06
C GLY A 160 -7.46 -16.60 8.48
N PRO A 161 -6.65 -17.30 9.28
CA PRO A 161 -6.07 -18.55 8.83
C PRO A 161 -7.21 -19.52 8.49
N LYS A 162 -7.30 -19.97 7.24
CA LYS A 162 -8.16 -21.11 6.88
C LYS A 162 -7.82 -22.23 7.86
N LYS A 163 -8.81 -22.80 8.55
CA LYS A 163 -8.65 -23.89 9.54
C LYS A 163 -7.41 -24.71 9.18
N ARG A 164 -6.31 -24.50 9.90
CA ARG A 164 -5.26 -25.51 9.93
C ARG A 164 -5.98 -26.69 10.56
N ASP A 165 -6.14 -27.79 9.81
CA ASP A 165 -6.27 -29.08 10.45
C ASP A 165 -5.18 -29.11 11.51
N VAL A 166 -5.60 -29.13 12.77
CA VAL A 166 -4.69 -29.16 13.90
C VAL A 166 -4.03 -30.54 13.87
N LEU A 167 -3.00 -30.70 13.06
CA LEU A 167 -2.01 -31.75 13.25
C LEU A 167 -1.07 -31.27 14.35
N GLY A 168 -1.63 -31.23 15.56
CA GLY A 168 -0.84 -31.28 16.78
C GLY A 168 -0.12 -32.65 16.87
N PRO A 169 0.92 -32.78 17.70
CA PRO A 169 1.91 -33.85 17.59
C PRO A 169 1.44 -35.27 17.99
N ASN A 170 0.14 -35.58 18.06
CA ASN A 170 -0.36 -36.86 18.58
C ASN A 170 -1.53 -37.48 17.81
N ILE A 171 -1.43 -37.63 16.49
CA ILE A 171 -2.28 -38.59 15.77
C ILE A 171 -1.44 -39.38 14.76
N LYS A 172 -1.16 -40.64 15.11
CA LYS A 172 -0.68 -41.64 14.15
C LYS A 172 -1.76 -41.81 13.08
N LYS A 173 -1.40 -41.68 11.80
CA LYS A 173 -2.24 -42.16 10.71
C LYS A 173 -2.21 -43.69 10.72
N GLU A 174 -3.22 -44.30 11.34
CA GLU A 174 -3.82 -45.55 10.85
C GLU A 174 -5.03 -45.06 10.04
N THR A 175 -5.12 -45.23 8.74
CA THR A 175 -5.21 -46.49 7.98
C THR A 175 -4.86 -46.20 6.52
#